data_AF-A0A2A2EDU5-F1
#
_entry.id   AF-A0A2A2EDU5-F1
#
_cell.length_a   1.000
_cell.length_b   1.000
_cell.length_c   1.000
_cell.angle_alpha   90.00
_cell.angle_beta   90.00
_cell.angle_gamma   90.00
#
_symmetry.space_group_name_H-M   'P 1'
#
loop_
_entity.id
_entity.type
_entity.pdbx_description
1 polymer ?
#
loop_
_entity_poly.entity_id
_entity_poly.type
_entity_poly.pdbx_seq_one_letter_code
_entity_poly.pdbx_strand_id
1 'polypeptide(L)' 'MARKTTAGSETETAGETPAGRIEVFDVDCPDGARRRVTRNIDTGEQTVEHVGE' A
#
# COMPACT_ATOMS: atom_id res chain seq x y z
N MET A 1 14.68 24.06 -20.01
CA MET A 1 13.95 22.78 -20.15
C MET A 1 14.09 22.01 -18.83
N ALA A 2 13.07 22.01 -17.98
CA ALA A 2 13.12 21.31 -16.68
C ALA A 2 12.29 20.04 -16.75
N ARG A 3 12.91 18.88 -16.54
CA ARG A 3 12.22 17.60 -16.31
C ARG A 3 12.37 17.28 -14.83
N LYS A 4 11.35 17.59 -14.04
CA LYS A 4 11.20 17.09 -12.67
C LYS A 4 9.76 16.65 -12.52
N THR A 5 9.53 15.36 -12.72
CA THR A 5 8.34 14.70 -12.20
C THR A 5 8.85 13.75 -11.14
N THR A 6 8.69 14.22 -9.91
CA THR A 6 8.98 13.58 -8.64
C THR A 6 8.44 12.16 -8.62
N ALA A 7 9.35 11.18 -8.59
CA ALA A 7 9.10 9.89 -7.98
C ALA A 7 9.07 10.13 -6.46
N GLY A 8 7.99 9.73 -5.81
CA GLY A 8 7.79 9.90 -4.38
C GLY A 8 6.49 9.27 -3.94
N SER A 9 6.23 8.02 -4.37
CA SER A 9 5.30 7.14 -3.67
C SER A 9 6.05 6.58 -2.47
N GLU A 10 6.27 7.41 -1.47
CA GLU A 10 6.79 7.02 -0.16
C GLU A 10 5.69 7.29 0.85
N THR A 11 4.62 6.50 0.80
CA THR A 11 3.82 6.30 2.02
C THR A 11 4.49 5.17 2.78
N GLU A 12 5.63 5.50 3.38
CA GLU A 12 6.32 4.67 4.35
C GLU A 12 5.51 4.69 5.64
N THR A 13 4.42 3.92 5.68
CA THR A 13 3.83 3.50 6.95
C THR A 13 4.74 2.38 7.47
N ALA A 14 5.80 2.77 8.19
CA ALA A 14 6.67 1.87 8.90
C ALA A 14 5.94 1.27 10.13
N GLY A 15 4.94 0.43 9.89
CA GLY A 15 4.47 -0.56 10.85
C GLY A 15 5.19 -1.87 10.53
N GLU A 16 5.93 -2.41 11.51
CA GLU A 16 6.59 -3.73 11.50
C GLU A 16 6.76 -4.36 10.12
N THR A 17 7.93 -4.19 9.48
CA THR A 17 8.23 -4.84 8.20
C THR A 17 7.97 -6.35 8.32
N PRO A 18 6.93 -6.88 7.66
CA PRO A 18 6.61 -8.30 7.80
C PRO A 18 7.75 -9.09 7.16
N ALA A 19 8.18 -10.16 7.84
CA ALA A 19 9.23 -11.02 7.28
C ALA A 19 8.70 -11.69 5.99
N GLY A 20 9.33 -11.39 4.85
CA GLY A 20 9.02 -12.01 3.57
C GLY A 20 8.79 -11.00 2.44
N ARG A 21 8.31 -11.53 1.31
CA ARG A 21 7.94 -10.76 0.12
C ARG A 21 6.52 -10.21 0.30
N ILE A 22 6.43 -8.89 0.31
CA ILE A 22 5.19 -8.16 0.53
C ILE A 22 4.75 -7.49 -0.76
N GLU A 23 3.48 -7.66 -1.12
CA GLU A 23 2.82 -6.88 -2.16
C GLU A 23 1.82 -5.92 -1.51
N VAL A 24 1.89 -4.65 -1.88
CA VAL A 24 0.99 -3.60 -1.42
C VAL A 24 0.27 -3.02 -2.62
N PHE A 25 -1.05 -2.96 -2.56
CA PHE A 25 -1.87 -2.38 -3.62
C PHE A 25 -3.08 -1.66 -3.05
N ASP A 26 -3.47 -0.55 -3.69
CA ASP A 26 -4.66 0.20 -3.34
C ASP A 26 -5.85 -0.29 -4.18
N VAL A 27 -7.00 -0.45 -3.53
CA VAL A 27 -8.26 -0.87 -4.15
C VAL A 27 -9.34 0.18 -3.92
N ASP A 28 -10.02 0.57 -5.00
CA ASP A 28 -11.22 1.39 -4.92
C ASP A 28 -12.41 0.47 -4.59
N CYS A 29 -13.02 0.67 -3.42
CA CYS A 29 -14.16 -0.12 -2.96
C CYS A 29 -15.48 0.45 -3.52
N PRO A 30 -16.52 -0.38 -3.68
CA PRO A 30 -17.82 0.07 -4.20
C PRO A 30 -18.52 1.09 -3.30
N ASP A 31 -18.15 1.14 -2.02
CA ASP A 31 -18.60 2.17 -1.08
C ASP A 31 -17.94 3.55 -1.28
N GLY A 32 -17.05 3.67 -2.27
CA GLY A 32 -16.33 4.90 -2.59
C GLY A 32 -15.08 5.12 -1.74
N ALA A 33 -14.83 4.30 -0.72
CA ALA A 33 -13.58 4.32 0.01
C ALA A 33 -12.43 3.74 -0.81
N ARG A 34 -11.24 4.27 -0.61
CA ARG A 34 -9.99 3.63 -1.02
C ARG A 34 -9.45 2.82 0.16
N ARG A 35 -9.03 1.59 -0.11
CA ARG A 35 -8.39 0.73 0.89
C ARG A 35 -7.03 0.29 0.40
N ARG A 36 -6.08 0.20 1.31
CA ARG A 36 -4.76 -0.38 1.05
C ARG A 36 -4.79 -1.81 1.51
N VAL A 37 -4.41 -2.71 0.62
CA VAL A 37 -4.25 -4.13 0.91
C VAL A 37 -2.77 -4.43 0.95
N THR A 38 -2.31 -4.96 2.08
CA THR A 38 -0.95 -5.44 2.29
C THR A 38 -1.02 -6.95 2.37
N ARG A 39 -0.36 -7.65 1.45
CA ARG A 39 -0.35 -9.11 1.38
C ARG A 39 1.07 -9.65 1.48
N ASN A 40 1.28 -10.59 2.40
CA ASN A 40 2.48 -11.41 2.45
C ASN A 40 2.33 -12.59 1.47
N ILE A 41 3.23 -12.68 0.51
CA ILE A 41 3.19 -13.69 -0.56
C ILE A 41 3.68 -15.05 -0.07
N ASP A 42 4.56 -15.05 0.92
CA ASP A 42 5.16 -16.28 1.44
C ASP A 42 4.24 -16.96 2.46
N THR A 43 3.50 -16.20 3.27
CA THR A 43 2.58 -16.75 4.29
C THR A 43 1.12 -16.73 3.87
N GLY A 44 0.75 -15.88 2.90
CA GLY A 44 -0.64 -15.63 2.52
C GLY A 44 -1.39 -14.70 3.49
N GLU A 45 -0.73 -14.20 4.54
CA GLU A 45 -1.33 -13.23 5.47
C GLU A 45 -1.69 -11.93 4.75
N GLN A 46 -2.85 -11.36 5.09
CA GLN A 46 -3.36 -10.14 4.46
C GLN A 46 -3.96 -9.20 5.49
N THR A 47 -3.58 -7.93 5.40
CA THR A 47 -4.13 -6.83 6.19
C THR A 47 -4.76 -5.81 5.26
N VAL A 48 -5.89 -5.23 5.67
CA VAL A 48 -6.61 -4.21 4.90
C VAL A 48 -6.80 -2.98 5.76
N GLU A 49 -6.33 -1.84 5.27
CA GLU A 49 -6.39 -0.56 5.96
C GLU A 49 -7.22 0.43 5.15
N HIS A 50 -8.01 1.27 5.83
CA HIS A 50 -8.76 2.33 5.19
C HIS A 50 -7.79 3.47 4.84
N VAL A 51 -7.75 3.86 3.56
CA VAL A 51 -6.98 5.01 3.07
C VAL A 51 -7.96 6.16 2.87
N GLY A 52 -8.34 6.81 3.97
CA GLY A 52 -9.25 7.95 3.97
C GLY A 52 -9.18 8.70 5.29
N GLU A 53 -9.21 10.03 5.22
CA GLU A 53 -9.33 10.98 6.35
C GLU A 53 -10.80 11.27 6.65
#